data_AF-A0A0K0ELR9-F1
#
_entry.id   AF-A0A0K0ELR9-F1
#
_cell.length_a   1.000
_cell.length_b   1.000
_cell.length_c   1.000
_cell.angle_alpha   90.00
_cell.angle_beta   90.00
_cell.angle_gamma   90.00
#
_symmetry.space_group_name_H-M   'P 1'
#
loop_
_entity.id
_entity.type
_entity.pdbx_description
1 polymer ?
#
loop_
_entity_poly.entity_id
_entity_poly.type
_entity_poly.pdbx_seq_one_letter_code
_entity_poly.pdbx_strand_id
1 'polypeptide(L)'
;MSAFIGPKLSAFLIFMSGAGVIFLGILGAFFYSKAVTLFPDLHFLENNIDPTVIEIETKYYEKATQCWIATAMYAVTFIVIIWQNRYNTVSIY
;
A
#
# COMPACT_ATOMS: atom_id res chain seq x y z
N MET A 1 14.43 -15.57 -15.18
CA MET A 1 13.52 -14.45 -15.48
C MET A 1 14.22 -13.16 -15.06
N SER A 2 15.36 -12.90 -15.68
CA SER A 2 16.34 -11.88 -15.29
C SER A 2 16.56 -11.06 -16.56
N ALA A 3 15.97 -9.86 -16.71
CA ALA A 3 16.14 -9.13 -17.98
C ALA A 3 15.88 -7.60 -18.04
N PHE A 4 15.08 -6.92 -17.20
CA PHE A 4 14.61 -5.58 -17.63
C PHE A 4 14.83 -4.37 -16.70
N ILE A 5 15.31 -4.56 -15.48
CA ILE A 5 15.48 -3.44 -14.54
C ILE A 5 16.98 -3.18 -14.38
N GLY A 6 17.49 -2.18 -15.10
CA GLY A 6 18.87 -1.72 -14.92
C GLY A 6 19.12 -1.30 -13.45
N PRO A 7 20.38 -1.32 -12.97
CA PRO A 7 20.70 -1.07 -11.56
C PRO A 7 20.14 0.25 -11.00
N LYS A 8 19.98 1.27 -11.85
CA LYS A 8 19.37 2.56 -11.50
C LYS A 8 17.85 2.48 -11.29
N LEU A 9 17.15 1.67 -12.07
CA LEU A 9 15.69 1.48 -11.96
C LEU A 9 15.34 0.61 -10.74
N SER A 10 16.18 -0.37 -10.40
CA SER A 10 16.00 -1.22 -9.21
C SER A 10 16.07 -0.38 -7.92
N ALA A 11 17.07 0.50 -7.81
CA ALA A 11 17.21 1.42 -6.69
C ALA A 11 15.98 2.34 -6.52
N PHE A 12 15.43 2.84 -7.64
CA PHE A 12 14.21 3.64 -7.61
C PHE A 12 12.98 2.85 -7.15
N LEU A 13 12.82 1.59 -7.61
CA LEU A 13 11.72 0.73 -7.14
C LEU A 13 11.82 0.40 -5.65
N ILE A 14 13.02 0.18 -5.11
CA ILE A 14 13.25 -0.01 -3.67
C ILE A 14 12.76 1.21 -2.89
N PHE A 15 13.11 2.42 -3.35
CA PHE A 15 12.68 3.66 -2.71
C PHE A 15 11.16 3.85 -2.77
N MET A 16 10.55 3.73 -3.97
CA MET A 16 9.10 3.88 -4.15
C MET A 16 8.31 2.83 -3.37
N SER A 17 8.77 1.58 -3.36
CA SER A 17 8.13 0.52 -2.62
C SER A 17 8.25 0.72 -1.11
N GLY A 18 9.41 1.15 -0.61
CA GLY A 18 9.60 1.47 0.81
C GLY A 18 8.73 2.64 1.28
N ALA A 19 8.70 3.73 0.51
CA ALA A 19 7.82 4.87 0.79
C ALA A 19 6.33 4.48 0.74
N GLY A 20 5.94 3.63 -0.21
CA GLY A 20 4.59 3.10 -0.35
C GLY A 20 4.16 2.25 0.85
N VAL A 21 5.02 1.36 1.35
CA VAL A 21 4.72 0.56 2.57
C VAL A 21 4.47 1.45 3.78
N ILE A 22 5.30 2.48 3.99
CA ILE A 22 5.15 3.40 5.13
C ILE A 22 3.85 4.19 5.01
N PHE A 23 3.58 4.77 3.85
CA PHE A 23 2.39 5.59 3.62
C PHE A 23 1.09 4.78 3.76
N LEU A 24 1.01 3.61 3.11
CA LEU A 24 -0.16 2.73 3.17
C LEU A 24 -0.32 2.13 4.58
N GLY A 25 0.77 1.79 5.27
CA GLY A 25 0.70 1.31 6.65
C GLY A 25 0.08 2.33 7.60
N ILE A 26 0.48 3.60 7.49
CA ILE A 26 -0.08 4.70 8.30
C ILE A 26 -1.56 4.93 7.96
N LEU A 27 -1.92 4.99 6.66
CA LEU A 27 -3.31 5.14 6.25
C LEU A 27 -4.17 3.97 6.74
N GLY A 28 -3.70 2.73 6.63
CA GLY A 28 -4.38 1.55 7.12
C GLY A 28 -4.66 1.61 8.63
N ALA A 29 -3.70 2.10 9.42
CA ALA A 29 -3.88 2.32 10.85
C ALA A 29 -4.91 3.41 11.17
N PHE A 30 -4.93 4.51 10.40
CA PHE A 30 -5.92 5.57 10.55
C PHE A 30 -7.32 5.16 10.12
N PHE A 31 -7.46 4.36 9.05
CA PHE A 31 -8.75 3.78 8.65
C PHE A 31 -9.27 2.80 9.71
N TYR A 32 -8.40 1.99 10.33
CA TYR A 32 -8.79 1.10 11.43
C TYR A 32 -9.28 1.86 12.67
N SER A 33 -8.67 3.02 12.95
CA SER A 33 -9.05 3.89 14.08
C SER A 33 -10.25 4.80 13.78
N LYS A 34 -10.89 4.67 12.60
CA LYS A 34 -12.03 5.51 12.15
C LYS A 34 -11.72 7.02 12.20
N ALA A 35 -10.56 7.43 11.69
CA ALA A 35 -10.15 8.82 11.74
C ALA A 35 -11.10 9.75 10.95
N VAL A 36 -11.62 10.79 11.60
CA VAL A 36 -12.60 11.75 11.03
C VAL A 36 -12.06 12.47 9.78
N THR A 37 -10.74 12.65 9.69
CA THR A 37 -10.08 13.28 8.53
C THR A 37 -10.18 12.46 7.24
N LEU A 38 -10.52 11.16 7.35
CA LEU A 38 -10.60 10.22 6.24
C LEU A 38 -12.05 9.94 5.80
N PHE A 39 -13.01 10.56 6.48
CA PHE A 39 -14.42 10.54 6.09
C PHE A 39 -14.67 10.99 4.63
N PRO A 40 -14.01 12.04 4.09
CA PRO A 40 -14.20 12.41 2.68
C PRO A 40 -13.64 11.39 1.68
N ASP A 41 -12.76 10.49 2.11
CA ASP A 41 -12.18 9.43 1.27
C ASP A 41 -13.12 8.20 1.18
N LEU A 42 -14.11 8.12 2.07
CA LEU A 42 -15.15 7.10 2.04
C LEU A 42 -16.13 7.41 0.92
N HIS A 43 -16.13 6.56 -0.11
CA HIS A 43 -17.11 6.63 -1.19
C HIS A 43 -18.40 5.94 -0.75
N PHE A 44 -19.43 6.73 -0.49
CA PHE A 44 -20.79 6.25 -0.24
C PHE A 44 -21.53 6.11 -1.57
N LEU A 45 -22.42 5.12 -1.67
CA LEU A 45 -23.23 4.94 -2.86
C LEU A 45 -24.30 6.04 -2.86
N GLU A 46 -24.37 6.82 -3.94
CA GLU A 46 -25.14 8.08 -4.09
C GLU A 46 -26.66 7.99 -3.82
N ASN A 47 -27.19 6.80 -3.51
CA ASN A 47 -28.60 6.55 -3.25
C ASN A 47 -28.99 6.49 -1.76
N ASN A 48 -28.04 6.57 -0.83
CA ASN A 48 -28.33 6.64 0.61
C ASN A 48 -28.27 8.09 1.10
N ILE A 49 -29.45 8.71 1.20
CA ILE A 49 -29.64 10.12 1.59
C ILE A 49 -29.11 10.38 3.03
N ASP A 50 -29.00 9.34 3.86
CA ASP A 50 -28.33 9.38 5.17
C ASP A 50 -27.67 8.02 5.47
N PRO A 51 -26.35 7.84 5.24
CA PRO A 51 -25.67 6.59 5.58
C PRO A 51 -25.72 6.36 7.10
N THR A 52 -26.17 5.19 7.52
CA THR A 52 -26.22 4.83 8.94
C THR A 52 -24.81 4.72 9.50
N VAL A 53 -24.61 5.03 10.79
CA VAL A 53 -23.29 4.93 11.48
C VAL A 53 -22.62 3.56 11.27
N ILE A 54 -23.43 2.50 11.20
CA ILE A 54 -22.98 1.12 10.95
C ILE A 54 -22.41 0.97 9.53
N GLU A 55 -23.02 1.59 8.52
CA GLU A 55 -22.54 1.54 7.13
C GLU A 55 -21.25 2.35 6.95
N ILE A 56 -21.10 3.45 7.68
CA ILE A 56 -19.86 4.22 7.71
C ILE A 56 -18.74 3.36 8.29
N GLU A 57 -18.98 2.71 9.43
CA GLU A 57 -18.01 1.83 10.08
C GLU A 57 -17.56 0.66 9.21
N THR A 58 -18.48 -0.01 8.51
CA THR A 58 -18.13 -1.11 7.61
C THR A 58 -17.26 -0.63 6.45
N LYS A 59 -17.54 0.56 5.90
CA LYS A 59 -16.73 1.16 4.84
C LYS A 59 -15.32 1.53 5.30
N TYR A 60 -15.16 2.04 6.52
CA TYR A 60 -13.83 2.26 7.12
C TYR A 60 -13.03 0.96 7.20
N TYR A 61 -13.67 -0.13 7.65
CA TYR A 61 -13.02 -1.43 7.76
C TYR A 61 -12.65 -2.03 6.39
N GLU A 62 -13.54 -1.92 5.40
CA GLU A 62 -13.26 -2.33 4.01
C GLU A 62 -12.04 -1.60 3.44
N LYS A 63 -11.91 -0.28 3.67
CA LYS A 63 -10.76 0.50 3.21
C LYS A 63 -9.49 0.19 3.99
N ALA A 64 -9.58 0.02 5.31
CA ALA A 64 -8.45 -0.39 6.15
C ALA A 64 -7.85 -1.72 5.68
N THR A 65 -8.71 -2.71 5.42
CA THR A 65 -8.29 -4.04 4.97
C THR A 65 -7.67 -4.00 3.58
N GLN A 66 -8.24 -3.26 2.62
CA GLN A 66 -7.63 -3.02 1.31
C GLN A 66 -6.25 -2.37 1.42
N CYS A 67 -6.11 -1.36 2.27
CA CYS A 67 -4.86 -0.65 2.50
C CYS A 67 -3.79 -1.56 3.13
N TRP A 68 -4.18 -2.41 4.08
CA TRP A 68 -3.31 -3.43 4.67
C TRP A 68 -2.85 -4.48 3.65
N ILE A 69 -3.75 -4.96 2.79
CA ILE A 69 -3.40 -5.90 1.72
C ILE A 69 -2.43 -5.25 0.73
N ALA A 70 -2.67 -3.99 0.35
CA ALA A 70 -1.75 -3.24 -0.49
C ALA A 70 -0.38 -3.08 0.18
N THR A 71 -0.34 -2.70 1.46
CA THR A 71 0.89 -2.61 2.25
C THR A 71 1.67 -3.91 2.22
N ALA A 72 1.00 -5.06 2.41
CA ALA A 72 1.62 -6.37 2.33
C ALA A 72 2.17 -6.68 0.94
N MET A 73 1.45 -6.35 -0.14
CA MET A 73 1.92 -6.51 -1.52
C MET A 73 3.17 -5.68 -1.82
N TYR A 74 3.21 -4.42 -1.37
CA TYR A 74 4.40 -3.58 -1.49
C TYR A 74 5.56 -4.12 -0.64
N ALA A 75 5.30 -4.63 0.56
CA ALA A 75 6.33 -5.24 1.41
C ALA A 75 6.93 -6.50 0.79
N VAL A 76 6.11 -7.38 0.21
CA VAL A 76 6.58 -8.57 -0.52
C VAL A 76 7.40 -8.15 -1.73
N THR A 77 6.93 -7.16 -2.49
CA THR A 77 7.66 -6.63 -3.66
C THR A 77 9.03 -6.07 -3.25
N PHE A 78 9.09 -5.34 -2.15
CA PHE A 78 10.34 -4.84 -1.56
C PHE A 78 11.32 -5.97 -1.20
N ILE A 79 10.84 -7.03 -0.53
CA ILE A 79 11.64 -8.21 -0.19
C ILE A 79 12.16 -8.90 -1.45
N VAL A 80 11.29 -9.12 -2.45
CA VAL A 80 11.66 -9.75 -3.72
C VAL A 80 12.70 -8.93 -4.47
N ILE A 81 12.56 -7.61 -4.53
CA ILE A 81 13.54 -6.73 -5.20
C ILE A 81 14.88 -6.75 -4.45
N ILE A 82 14.90 -6.71 -3.11
CA ILE A 82 16.15 -6.85 -2.34
C ILE A 82 16.81 -8.19 -2.62
N TRP A 83 16.02 -9.26 -2.67
CA TRP A 83 16.52 -10.60 -2.95
C TRP A 83 17.11 -10.66 -4.36
N GLN A 84 16.38 -10.16 -5.37
CA GLN A 84 16.87 -10.03 -6.73
C GLN A 84 18.15 -9.19 -6.80
N ASN A 85 18.19 -8.04 -6.12
CA ASN A 85 19.36 -7.18 -6.10
C ASN A 85 20.57 -7.90 -5.48
N ARG A 86 20.38 -8.64 -4.37
CA ARG A 86 21.45 -9.41 -3.72
C ARG A 86 22.01 -10.52 -4.62
N TYR A 87 21.15 -11.28 -5.31
CA TYR A 87 21.60 -12.33 -6.23
C TYR A 87 22.10 -11.77 -7.58
N ASN A 88 21.68 -10.58 -7.98
CA ASN A 88 22.15 -9.88 -9.17
C ASN A 88 23.35 -8.95 -8.87
N THR A 89 23.81 -8.88 -7.62
CA THR A 89 25.03 -8.13 -7.23
C THR A 89 26.30 -8.77 -7.81
N VAL A 90 26.21 -9.94 -8.45
CA VAL A 90 27.33 -10.54 -9.22
C VAL A 90 27.59 -9.83 -10.56
N SER A 91 26.94 -8.69 -10.85
CA SER A 91 27.29 -7.86 -12.01
C SER A 91 27.39 -6.37 -11.69
N ILE A 92 27.98 -6.02 -10.55
CA ILE A 92 28.52 -4.67 -10.36
C ILE A 92 30.03 -4.83 -10.25
N TYR A 93 30.66 -4.78 -11.43
CA TYR A 93 32.06 -5.05 -11.80
C TYR A 93 32.41 -6.52 -12.04
#